data_AF-A0AA42WA12-F1
#
_entry.id   AF-A0AA42WA12-F1
#
_cell.length_a   1.000
_cell.length_b   1.000
_cell.length_c   1.000
_cell.angle_alpha   90.00
_cell.angle_beta   90.00
_cell.angle_gamma   90.00
#
_symmetry.space_group_name_H-M   'P 1'
#
loop_
_entity.id
_entity.type
_entity.pdbx_description
1 polymer ?
#
loop_
_entity_poly.entity_id
_entity_poly.type
_entity_poly.pdbx_seq_one_letter_code
_entity_poly.pdbx_strand_id
1 'polypeptide(L)'
;MNTFQLSTLALCLALTGGAAHAEGKTREQVRAELMEAKAAGLVTYGEQQYPVDLPATSTKTASQVREELAAARAAGMVTFGELDYPPNVPASTDKTREAVQAEMREARARGVMKSGELDYPPVTSDLSAK
;
A
#
# COMPACT_ATOMS: atom_id res chain seq x y z
N MET A 1 -31.64 30.97 36.68
CA MET A 1 -30.41 31.69 37.08
C MET A 1 -29.48 31.72 35.87
N ASN A 2 -29.32 32.93 35.32
CA ASN A 2 -28.35 33.50 34.39
C ASN A 2 -27.84 32.69 33.16
N THR A 3 -28.44 33.02 32.02
CA THR A 3 -27.78 33.20 30.71
C THR A 3 -26.72 34.31 30.75
N PHE A 4 -25.66 34.21 29.94
CA PHE A 4 -24.66 35.21 29.43
C PHE A 4 -23.31 34.45 29.29
N GLN A 5 -22.56 34.45 28.19
CA GLN A 5 -22.19 35.53 27.30
C GLN A 5 -21.63 34.98 25.97
N LEU A 6 -21.90 35.72 24.90
CA LEU A 6 -21.28 35.63 23.59
C LEU A 6 -19.76 35.80 23.66
N SER A 7 -19.01 35.08 22.82
CA SER A 7 -17.83 35.64 22.17
C SER A 7 -17.59 34.97 20.83
N THR A 8 -18.06 35.64 19.78
CA THR A 8 -17.60 35.49 18.41
C THR A 8 -16.15 35.97 18.30
N LEU A 9 -15.23 35.14 17.81
CA LEU A 9 -14.07 35.67 17.09
C LEU A 9 -13.78 34.77 15.89
N ALA A 10 -14.28 35.23 14.75
CA ALA A 10 -13.91 34.75 13.44
C ALA A 10 -12.41 35.02 13.23
N LEU A 11 -11.63 33.96 13.01
CA LEU A 11 -10.28 34.06 12.47
C LEU A 11 -10.25 33.41 11.09
N CYS A 12 -10.88 34.08 10.13
CA CYS A 12 -10.63 33.82 8.71
C CYS A 12 -9.43 34.67 8.28
N LEU A 13 -8.28 34.05 8.09
CA LEU A 13 -7.22 34.63 7.26
C LEU A 13 -6.87 33.63 6.17
N ALA A 14 -7.54 33.79 5.03
CA ALA A 14 -7.14 33.18 3.78
C ALA A 14 -5.88 33.91 3.27
N LEU A 15 -4.74 33.23 3.23
CA LEU A 15 -3.66 33.57 2.33
C LEU A 15 -3.71 32.61 1.14
N THR A 16 -4.52 32.95 0.14
CA THR A 16 -4.30 32.48 -1.22
C THR A 16 -3.29 33.43 -1.87
N GLY A 17 -2.02 33.00 -1.91
CA GLY A 17 -0.96 33.67 -2.64
C GLY A 17 -0.20 32.63 -3.45
N GLY A 18 -0.62 32.42 -4.69
CA GLY A 18 0.19 31.70 -5.66
C GLY A 18 1.39 32.55 -6.02
N ALA A 19 2.59 32.02 -5.80
CA ALA A 19 3.74 32.32 -6.61
C ALA A 19 4.68 31.12 -6.51
N ALA A 20 4.84 30.41 -7.62
CA ALA A 20 5.95 29.49 -7.83
C ALA A 20 7.24 30.32 -7.92
N HIS A 21 7.70 30.82 -6.78
CA HIS A 21 9.09 31.18 -6.58
C HIS A 21 9.72 30.04 -5.80
N ALA A 22 10.98 29.71 -6.10
CA ALA A 22 11.83 29.06 -5.11
C ALA A 22 11.97 30.04 -3.93
N GLU A 23 10.95 30.10 -3.07
CA GLU A 23 10.91 30.92 -1.88
C GLU A 23 11.95 30.34 -0.93
N GLY A 24 13.13 30.96 -0.89
CA GLY A 24 14.15 30.61 0.07
C GLY A 24 13.59 30.81 1.48
N LYS A 25 13.77 29.83 2.35
CA LYS A 25 13.39 29.93 3.77
C LYS A 25 13.94 31.23 4.36
N THR A 26 13.11 31.97 5.07
CA THR A 26 13.57 33.16 5.80
C THR A 26 14.57 32.76 6.88
N ARG A 27 15.47 33.68 7.27
CA ARG A 27 16.46 33.39 8.32
C ARG A 27 15.81 32.95 9.63
N GLU A 28 14.64 33.49 9.95
CA GLU A 28 13.90 33.11 11.16
C GLU A 28 13.32 31.70 11.06
N GLN A 29 12.80 31.31 9.89
CA GLN A 29 12.37 29.92 9.66
C GLN A 29 13.55 28.94 9.77
N VAL A 30 14.71 29.26 9.19
CA VAL A 30 15.91 28.43 9.30
C VAL A 30 16.38 28.29 10.75
N ARG A 31 16.30 29.38 11.54
CA ARG A 31 16.63 29.33 12.98
C ARG A 31 15.66 28.46 13.75
N ALA A 32 14.36 28.57 13.49
CA ALA A 32 13.34 27.74 14.12
C ALA A 32 13.57 26.26 13.84
N GLU A 33 13.77 25.88 12.57
CA GLU A 33 14.06 24.50 12.18
C GLU A 33 15.37 23.98 12.77
N LEU A 34 16.40 24.82 12.84
CA LEU A 34 17.68 24.43 13.44
C LEU A 34 17.55 24.22 14.96
N MET A 35 16.73 25.01 15.65
CA MET A 35 16.41 24.75 17.06
C MET A 35 15.63 23.45 17.24
N GLU A 36 14.64 23.19 16.39
CA GLU A 36 13.85 21.96 16.40
C GLU A 36 14.73 20.72 16.12
N ALA A 37 15.57 20.77 15.09
CA ALA A 37 16.49 19.70 14.74
C ALA A 37 17.49 19.41 15.87
N LYS A 38 17.98 20.45 16.56
CA LYS A 38 18.83 20.27 17.75
C LYS A 38 18.06 19.61 18.90
N ALA A 39 16.82 20.02 19.15
CA ALA A 39 15.98 19.41 20.18
C ALA A 39 15.64 17.95 19.87
N ALA A 40 15.47 17.62 18.58
CA ALA A 40 15.24 16.28 18.09
C ALA A 40 16.52 15.41 18.00
N GLY A 41 17.70 15.95 18.35
CA GLY A 41 18.97 15.23 18.25
C GLY A 41 19.46 14.97 16.82
N LEU A 42 18.92 15.70 15.84
CA LEU A 42 19.24 15.56 14.41
C LEU A 42 20.48 16.35 13.98
N VAL A 43 21.18 17.01 14.91
CA VAL A 43 22.37 17.82 14.65
C VAL A 43 23.53 17.29 15.49
N THR A 44 24.61 16.87 14.83
CA THR A 44 25.82 16.36 15.48
C THR A 44 26.92 17.43 15.53
N TYR A 45 27.82 17.31 16.51
CA TYR A 45 28.92 18.26 16.72
C TYR A 45 30.26 17.49 16.77
N GLY A 46 31.29 18.02 16.11
CA GLY A 46 32.63 17.43 16.10
C GLY A 46 32.81 16.27 15.12
N GLU A 47 33.90 15.51 15.30
CA GLU A 47 34.41 14.52 14.32
C GLU A 47 33.66 13.18 14.30
N GLN A 48 32.74 12.92 15.23
CA GLN A 48 32.24 11.55 15.46
C GLN A 48 30.74 11.48 15.68
N GLN A 49 29.97 11.63 14.60
CA GLN A 49 28.62 11.08 14.39
C GLN A 49 28.05 11.68 13.08
N TYR A 50 28.62 11.29 11.94
CA TYR A 50 27.96 11.47 10.65
C TYR A 50 27.91 10.12 9.94
N PRO A 51 26.73 9.62 9.56
CA PRO A 51 25.41 10.25 9.70
C PRO A 51 24.86 10.22 11.14
N VAL A 52 23.78 10.97 11.39
CA VAL A 52 23.02 10.89 12.65
C VAL A 52 22.34 9.52 12.72
N ASP A 53 22.49 8.81 13.83
CA ASP A 53 21.71 7.59 14.12
C ASP A 53 20.26 7.98 14.41
N LEU A 54 19.38 7.82 13.42
CA LEU A 54 17.96 8.05 13.60
C LEU A 54 17.32 6.88 14.37
N PRO A 55 16.42 7.14 15.32
CA PRO A 55 15.65 6.07 15.95
C PRO A 55 14.84 5.33 14.89
N ALA A 56 14.85 3.99 14.93
CA ALA A 56 14.06 3.18 14.02
C ALA A 56 12.56 3.48 14.20
N THR A 57 11.92 4.02 13.17
CA THR A 57 10.49 4.33 13.15
C THR A 57 9.68 3.08 12.77
N SER A 58 9.72 2.04 13.60
CA SER A 58 8.78 0.93 13.44
C SER A 58 7.40 1.35 13.90
N THR A 59 6.40 1.19 13.04
CA THR A 59 4.98 1.36 13.41
C THR A 59 4.44 0.14 14.17
N LYS A 60 5.12 -1.00 14.11
CA LYS A 60 4.73 -2.25 14.77
C LYS A 60 5.63 -2.55 15.95
N THR A 61 5.01 -2.96 17.05
CA THR A 61 5.71 -3.55 18.19
C THR A 61 6.22 -4.95 17.85
N ALA A 62 7.24 -5.42 18.56
CA ALA A 62 7.72 -6.80 18.41
C ALA A 62 6.63 -7.84 18.72
N SER A 63 5.64 -7.52 19.58
CA SER A 63 4.49 -8.40 19.83
C SER A 63 3.63 -8.58 18.59
N GLN A 64 3.24 -7.46 17.97
CA GLN A 64 2.40 -7.45 16.76
C GLN A 64 3.07 -8.22 15.61
N VAL A 65 4.37 -8.05 15.42
CA VAL A 65 5.11 -8.79 14.39
C VAL A 65 5.09 -10.30 14.66
N ARG A 66 5.22 -10.73 15.93
CA ARG A 66 5.15 -12.15 16.29
C ARG A 66 3.75 -12.72 16.10
N GLU A 67 2.72 -11.95 16.43
CA GLU A 67 1.32 -12.34 16.24
C GLU A 67 0.99 -12.51 14.75
N GLU A 68 1.40 -11.56 13.90
CA GLU A 68 1.23 -11.65 12.45
C GLU A 68 1.98 -12.83 11.85
N LEU A 69 3.22 -13.06 12.29
CA LEU A 69 4.00 -14.23 11.87
C LEU A 69 3.30 -15.53 12.27
N ALA A 70 2.76 -15.61 13.49
CA ALA A 70 2.03 -16.80 13.95
C ALA A 70 0.76 -17.02 13.13
N ALA A 71 0.00 -15.96 12.84
CA ALA A 71 -1.19 -16.03 11.98
C ALA A 71 -0.84 -16.49 10.55
N ALA A 72 0.22 -15.94 9.97
CA ALA A 72 0.68 -16.30 8.62
C ALA A 72 1.16 -17.76 8.55
N ARG A 73 1.84 -18.26 9.60
CA ARG A 73 2.20 -19.68 9.73
C ARG A 73 0.97 -20.57 9.83
N ALA A 74 -0.02 -20.21 10.66
CA ALA A 74 -1.25 -20.97 10.80
C ALA A 74 -2.06 -21.01 9.49
N ALA A 75 -1.99 -19.94 8.69
CA ALA A 75 -2.61 -19.85 7.38
C ALA A 75 -1.81 -20.56 6.27
N GLY A 76 -0.65 -21.15 6.56
CA GLY A 76 0.20 -21.79 5.55
C GLY A 76 0.85 -20.82 4.56
N MET A 77 0.85 -19.51 4.88
CA MET A 77 1.41 -18.45 4.02
C MET A 77 2.94 -18.34 4.12
N VAL A 78 3.55 -19.04 5.07
CA VAL A 78 5.00 -19.01 5.33
C VAL A 78 5.54 -20.44 5.28
N THR A 79 6.57 -20.66 4.49
CA THR A 79 7.29 -21.94 4.42
C THR A 79 8.72 -21.81 4.94
N PHE A 80 9.27 -22.93 5.41
CA PHE A 80 10.63 -22.99 5.98
C PHE A 80 11.41 -24.10 5.29
N GLY A 81 12.13 -23.74 4.23
CA GLY A 81 12.96 -24.68 3.48
C GLY A 81 13.23 -24.20 2.06
N GLU A 82 14.39 -24.55 1.51
CA GLU A 82 14.79 -24.22 0.13
C GLU A 82 13.81 -24.76 -0.92
N LEU A 83 13.13 -25.88 -0.62
CA LEU A 83 12.25 -26.58 -1.55
C LEU A 83 10.76 -26.27 -1.39
N ASP A 84 10.39 -25.51 -0.35
CA ASP A 84 8.98 -25.26 -0.01
C ASP A 84 8.47 -23.92 -0.55
N TYR A 85 9.14 -23.37 -1.58
CA TYR A 85 8.71 -22.15 -2.25
C TYR A 85 8.15 -22.44 -3.65
N PRO A 86 6.97 -21.90 -4.00
CA PRO A 86 6.14 -20.98 -3.21
C PRO A 86 5.28 -21.70 -2.15
N PRO A 87 4.86 -20.99 -1.07
CA PRO A 87 3.88 -21.52 -0.12
C PRO A 87 2.64 -22.02 -0.87
N ASN A 88 2.20 -23.23 -0.56
CA ASN A 88 0.95 -23.79 -1.10
C ASN A 88 -0.23 -23.10 -0.41
N VAL A 89 -0.56 -21.91 -0.89
CA VAL A 89 -1.73 -21.16 -0.45
C VAL A 89 -2.97 -21.84 -1.03
N PRO A 90 -3.97 -22.20 -0.20
CA PRO A 90 -5.22 -22.74 -0.74
C PRO A 90 -5.81 -21.70 -1.68
N ALA A 91 -6.00 -22.07 -2.95
CA ALA A 91 -6.60 -21.17 -3.93
C ALA A 91 -8.00 -20.77 -3.43
N SER A 92 -8.21 -19.49 -3.15
CA SER A 92 -9.55 -18.93 -2.87
C SER A 92 -10.32 -18.81 -4.19
N THR A 93 -10.60 -19.94 -4.83
CA THR A 93 -11.53 -19.95 -5.95
C THR A 93 -12.92 -20.10 -5.36
N ASP A 94 -13.77 -19.08 -5.55
CA ASP A 94 -15.20 -19.16 -5.21
C ASP A 94 -15.93 -20.27 -5.99
N LYS A 95 -15.30 -20.81 -7.05
CA LYS A 95 -15.81 -21.90 -7.86
C LYS A 95 -15.25 -23.23 -7.41
N THR A 96 -16.13 -24.21 -7.22
CA THR A 96 -15.74 -25.61 -7.05
C THR A 96 -15.15 -26.17 -8.34
N ARG A 97 -14.36 -27.24 -8.23
CA ARG A 97 -13.79 -27.94 -9.39
C ARG A 97 -14.88 -28.41 -10.36
N GLU A 98 -16.04 -28.79 -9.85
CA GLU A 98 -17.22 -29.21 -10.61
C GLU A 98 -17.80 -28.04 -11.41
N ALA A 99 -17.93 -26.86 -10.81
CA ALA A 99 -18.41 -25.66 -11.48
C ALA A 99 -17.48 -25.24 -12.64
N VAL A 100 -16.16 -25.29 -12.42
CA VAL A 100 -15.16 -25.01 -13.46
C VAL A 100 -15.27 -26.01 -14.62
N GLN A 101 -15.48 -27.29 -14.33
CA GLN A 101 -15.67 -28.32 -15.36
C GLN A 101 -16.98 -28.15 -16.14
N ALA A 102 -18.05 -27.69 -15.49
CA ALA A 102 -19.31 -27.38 -16.15
C ALA A 102 -19.17 -26.21 -17.14
N GLU A 103 -18.52 -25.13 -16.71
CA GLU A 103 -18.24 -23.96 -17.56
C GLU A 103 -17.34 -24.33 -18.75
N MET A 104 -16.32 -25.15 -18.52
CA MET A 104 -15.47 -25.68 -19.60
C MET A 104 -16.27 -26.49 -20.63
N ARG A 105 -17.20 -27.35 -20.20
CA ARG A 105 -18.05 -28.12 -21.14
C ARG A 105 -18.97 -27.21 -21.92
N GLU A 106 -19.57 -26.21 -21.28
CA GLU A 106 -20.44 -25.24 -21.93
C GLU A 106 -19.67 -24.41 -22.96
N ALA A 107 -18.47 -23.94 -22.62
CA ALA A 107 -17.61 -23.18 -23.52
C ALA A 107 -17.17 -24.01 -24.75
N ARG A 108 -16.92 -25.32 -24.57
CA ARG A 108 -16.66 -26.25 -25.67
C ARG A 108 -17.89 -26.46 -26.54
N ALA A 109 -19.08 -26.62 -25.95
CA ALA A 109 -20.33 -26.76 -26.69
C ALA A 109 -20.68 -25.50 -27.50
N ARG A 110 -20.34 -24.31 -26.97
CA ARG A 110 -20.46 -23.03 -27.67
C ARG A 110 -19.35 -22.78 -28.71
N GLY A 111 -18.37 -23.67 -28.83
CA GLY A 111 -17.28 -23.55 -29.80
C GLY A 111 -16.29 -22.41 -29.53
N VAL A 112 -16.36 -21.77 -28.36
CA VAL A 112 -15.48 -20.64 -27.99
C VAL A 112 -14.11 -21.09 -27.46
N MET A 113 -13.91 -22.40 -27.28
CA MET A 113 -12.67 -23.01 -26.83
C MET A 113 -12.18 -24.03 -27.88
N LYS A 114 -11.08 -23.75 -28.57
CA LYS A 114 -10.42 -24.67 -29.52
C LYS A 114 -8.94 -24.82 -29.12
N SER A 115 -8.46 -26.05 -29.01
CA SER A 115 -7.08 -26.37 -28.66
C SER A 115 -6.41 -27.14 -29.81
N GLY A 116 -5.48 -26.50 -30.51
CA GLY A 116 -4.68 -27.09 -31.59
C GLY A 116 -3.61 -26.12 -32.09
N GLU A 117 -2.49 -26.67 -32.60
CA GLU A 117 -1.26 -25.96 -33.04
C GLU A 117 -1.50 -24.82 -34.05
N LEU A 118 -2.62 -24.85 -34.79
CA LEU A 118 -2.90 -23.97 -35.93
C LEU A 118 -4.10 -23.03 -35.74
N ASP A 119 -4.75 -23.05 -34.58
CA ASP A 119 -6.06 -22.43 -34.36
C ASP A 119 -6.13 -21.57 -33.08
N TYR A 120 -5.00 -20.98 -32.69
CA TYR A 120 -4.91 -20.06 -31.56
C TYR A 120 -4.47 -18.66 -32.02
N PRO A 121 -5.13 -17.58 -31.56
CA PRO A 121 -6.28 -17.53 -30.66
C PRO A 121 -7.63 -17.82 -31.37
N PRO A 122 -8.70 -18.21 -30.64
CA PRO A 122 -9.99 -18.50 -31.24
C PRO A 122 -10.59 -17.25 -31.89
N VAL A 123 -10.86 -17.30 -33.20
CA VAL A 123 -11.65 -16.27 -33.89
C VAL A 123 -13.11 -16.42 -33.50
N THR A 124 -13.70 -15.38 -32.92
CA THR A 124 -15.15 -15.31 -32.71
C THR A 124 -15.82 -15.31 -34.08
N SER A 125 -16.59 -16.35 -34.40
CA SER A 125 -17.36 -16.46 -35.64
C SER A 125 -18.58 -15.52 -35.61
N ASP A 126 -18.32 -14.22 -35.56
CA ASP A 126 -19.33 -13.18 -35.66
C ASP A 126 -19.50 -12.76 -37.14
N LEU A 127 -19.76 -13.76 -38.01
CA LEU A 127 -19.93 -13.57 -39.45
C LEU A 127 -20.95 -14.59 -39.99
N SER A 128 -22.18 -14.54 -39.48
CA SER A 128 -23.34 -15.13 -40.17
C SER A 128 -24.60 -14.31 -39.91
N ALA A 129 -24.60 -13.10 -40.46
CA ALA A 129 -25.81 -12.39 -40.83
C ALA A 129 -25.58 -11.83 -42.24
N LYS A 130 -25.91 -12.66 -43.23
CA LYS A 130 -26.10 -12.25 -44.61
C LYS A 130 -27.44 -12.78 -45.07
#